data_AF-A0A1Q8QUV2-F1
#
_entry.id   AF-A0A1Q8QUV2-F1
#
_cell.length_a   1.000
_cell.length_b   1.000
_cell.length_c   1.000
_cell.angle_alpha   90.00
_cell.angle_beta   90.00
_cell.angle_gamma   90.00
#
_symmetry.space_group_name_H-M   'P 1'
#
loop_
_entity.id
_entity.type
_entity.pdbx_description
1 polymer ?
#
loop_
_entity_poly.entity_id
_entity_poly.type
_entity_poly.pdbx_seq_one_letter_code
_entity_poly.pdbx_strand_id
1 'polypeptide(L)'
;MSEPLYAMLSTINSKLDMLLSIQNRDLLEADFPVLMDIVEISGAGVRFSTPNELPLDQPVEAVIVLSRFPMRLSGAMGRIIRCDEVDGTAIYALDFTRIRERDLESIVQFVFQSQRDDLRGKKWD
;
A
#
# COMPACT_ATOMS: atom_id res chain seq x y z
N MET A 1 26.12 -27.04 -0.65
CA MET A 1 26.30 -25.98 -1.68
C MET A 1 27.43 -25.08 -1.23
N SER A 2 28.33 -24.65 -2.11
CA SER A 2 29.43 -23.77 -1.71
C SER A 2 28.89 -22.41 -1.28
N GLU A 3 29.22 -21.97 -0.07
CA GLU A 3 28.83 -20.69 0.54
C GLU A 3 29.02 -19.46 -0.39
N PRO A 4 30.08 -19.38 -1.24
CA PRO A 4 30.22 -18.30 -2.21
C PRO A 4 29.13 -18.28 -3.30
N LEU A 5 28.65 -19.45 -3.73
CA LEU A 5 27.58 -19.56 -4.73
C LEU A 5 26.25 -19.08 -4.14
N TYR A 6 25.98 -19.43 -2.89
CA TYR A 6 24.78 -18.97 -2.18
C TYR A 6 24.79 -17.45 -2.03
N ALA A 7 25.91 -16.86 -1.58
CA ALA A 7 26.06 -15.42 -1.47
C ALA A 7 25.88 -14.69 -2.82
N MET A 8 26.44 -15.28 -3.89
CA MET A 8 26.29 -14.73 -5.25
C MET A 8 24.83 -14.78 -5.71
N LEU A 9 24.14 -15.89 -5.52
CA LEU A 9 22.73 -16.05 -5.90
C LEU A 9 21.82 -15.09 -5.13
N SER A 10 22.02 -14.94 -3.81
CA SER A 10 21.27 -13.98 -2.99
C SER A 10 21.51 -12.55 -3.45
N THR A 11 22.75 -12.19 -3.80
CA THR A 11 23.09 -10.86 -4.33
C THR A 11 22.41 -10.60 -5.68
N ILE A 12 22.36 -11.61 -6.56
CA ILE A 12 21.64 -11.51 -7.83
C ILE A 12 20.14 -11.33 -7.58
N ASN A 13 19.56 -12.11 -6.66
CA ASN A 13 18.14 -11.99 -6.31
C ASN A 13 17.79 -10.56 -5.85
N SER A 14 18.57 -10.00 -4.92
CA SER A 14 18.34 -8.63 -4.44
C SER A 14 18.48 -7.57 -5.54
N LYS A 15 19.41 -7.75 -6.50
CA LYS A 15 19.55 -6.84 -7.65
C LYS A 15 18.34 -6.93 -8.58
N LEU A 16 17.83 -8.13 -8.83
CA LEU A 16 16.63 -8.35 -9.63
C LEU A 16 15.41 -7.72 -8.95
N ASP A 17 15.24 -7.93 -7.64
CA ASP A 17 14.17 -7.31 -6.85
C ASP A 17 14.22 -5.77 -6.96
N MET A 18 15.41 -5.18 -6.90
CA MET A 18 15.61 -3.74 -7.04
C MET A 18 15.22 -3.23 -8.44
N LEU A 19 15.67 -3.90 -9.51
CA LEU A 19 15.32 -3.52 -10.89
C LEU A 19 13.81 -3.60 -11.14
N LEU A 20 13.18 -4.68 -10.67
CA LEU A 20 11.73 -4.84 -10.77
C LEU A 20 10.98 -3.75 -10.00
N SER A 21 11.50 -3.34 -8.83
CA SER A 21 10.88 -2.28 -8.04
C SER A 21 10.93 -0.90 -8.73
N ILE A 22 12.04 -0.59 -9.41
CA ILE A 22 12.24 0.68 -10.12
C ILE A 22 11.31 0.73 -11.34
N GLN A 23 11.32 -0.33 -12.15
CA GLN A 23 10.49 -0.39 -13.36
C GLN A 23 8.99 -0.31 -13.03
N ASN A 24 8.54 -0.95 -11.95
CA ASN A 24 7.14 -0.87 -11.52
C ASN A 24 6.76 0.53 -11.04
N ARG A 25 7.68 1.29 -10.44
CA ARG A 25 7.39 2.62 -9.92
C ARG A 25 7.10 3.62 -11.04
N ASP A 26 7.95 3.66 -12.07
CA ASP A 26 7.80 4.60 -13.18
C ASP A 26 6.50 4.34 -13.96
N LEU A 27 6.10 3.07 -14.09
CA LEU A 27 4.83 2.68 -14.70
C LEU A 27 3.63 3.04 -13.81
N LEU A 28 3.72 2.82 -12.49
CA LEU A 28 2.65 3.16 -11.57
C LEU A 28 2.40 4.66 -11.46
N GLU A 29 3.45 5.49 -11.44
CA GLU A 29 3.28 6.95 -11.37
C GLU A 29 2.65 7.52 -12.67
N ALA A 30 2.88 6.86 -13.82
CA ALA A 30 2.24 7.23 -15.08
C ALA A 30 0.74 6.86 -15.12
N ASP A 31 0.38 5.69 -14.61
CA ASP A 31 -1.00 5.19 -14.62
C ASP A 31 -1.84 5.71 -13.42
N PHE A 32 -1.18 6.05 -12.31
CA PHE A 32 -1.79 6.52 -11.05
C PHE A 32 -1.11 7.82 -10.57
N PRO A 33 -1.45 8.98 -11.17
CA PRO A 33 -0.74 10.24 -10.93
C PRO A 33 -1.08 10.92 -9.59
N VAL A 34 -2.13 10.48 -8.91
CA VAL A 34 -2.55 11.04 -7.62
C VAL A 34 -1.89 10.24 -6.50
N LEU A 35 -0.95 10.88 -5.81
CA LEU A 35 -0.30 10.29 -4.64
C LEU A 35 -1.26 10.32 -3.44
N MET A 36 -1.23 9.23 -2.66
CA MET A 36 -2.02 9.05 -1.46
C MET A 36 -1.11 8.67 -0.30
N ASP A 37 -1.14 9.46 0.77
CA ASP A 37 -0.49 9.12 2.02
C ASP A 37 -1.50 8.42 2.93
N ILE A 38 -1.31 7.12 3.13
CA ILE A 38 -2.25 6.26 3.88
C ILE A 38 -2.15 6.56 5.37
N VAL A 39 -3.28 6.94 5.97
CA VAL A 39 -3.43 7.13 7.41
C VAL A 39 -3.90 5.83 8.08
N GLU A 40 -4.92 5.19 7.51
CA GLU A 40 -5.49 3.94 8.02
C GLU A 40 -5.93 3.06 6.85
N ILE A 41 -5.79 1.75 6.98
CA ILE A 41 -6.23 0.77 5.99
C ILE A 41 -6.96 -0.38 6.66
N SER A 42 -8.01 -0.87 5.99
CA SER A 42 -8.81 -2.02 6.42
C SER A 42 -9.23 -2.85 5.20
N GLY A 43 -9.92 -3.97 5.43
CA GLY A 43 -10.50 -4.75 4.33
C GLY A 43 -11.66 -4.06 3.61
N ALA A 44 -12.29 -3.06 4.22
CA ALA A 44 -13.42 -2.33 3.62
C ALA A 44 -12.96 -1.10 2.82
N GLY A 45 -11.85 -0.49 3.20
CA GLY A 45 -11.43 0.78 2.61
C GLY A 45 -10.15 1.33 3.21
N VAL A 46 -9.80 2.53 2.77
CA VAL A 46 -8.58 3.25 3.17
C VAL A 46 -8.90 4.70 3.48
N ARG A 47 -8.24 5.24 4.51
CA ARG A 47 -8.19 6.66 4.80
C ARG A 47 -6.83 7.20 4.43
N PHE A 48 -6.82 8.33 3.73
CA PHE A 48 -5.58 8.89 3.19
C PHE A 48 -5.68 10.40 3.06
N SER A 49 -4.53 11.07 3.01
CA SER A 49 -4.42 12.45 2.56
C SER A 49 -3.82 12.49 1.16
N THR A 50 -4.13 13.57 0.44
CA THR A 50 -3.58 13.84 -0.89
C THR A 50 -3.57 15.36 -1.12
N PRO A 51 -2.62 15.91 -1.89
CA PRO A 51 -2.64 17.33 -2.25
C PRO A 51 -3.80 17.69 -3.21
N ASN A 52 -4.47 16.70 -3.79
CA ASN A 52 -5.54 16.91 -4.77
C ASN A 52 -6.91 16.94 -4.08
N GLU A 53 -7.77 17.88 -4.46
CA GLU A 53 -9.16 17.85 -4.02
C GLU A 53 -9.93 16.72 -4.73
N LEU A 54 -10.60 15.88 -3.96
CA LEU A 54 -11.41 14.77 -4.45
C LEU A 54 -12.89 14.96 -4.07
N PRO A 55 -13.78 15.19 -5.05
CA PRO A 55 -15.22 15.20 -4.82
C PRO A 55 -15.75 13.94 -4.12
N LEU A 56 -16.76 14.13 -3.26
CA LEU A 56 -17.55 13.02 -2.73
C LEU A 56 -18.21 12.23 -3.86
N ASP A 57 -18.41 10.94 -3.63
CA ASP A 57 -18.88 9.92 -4.57
C ASP A 57 -18.03 9.71 -5.82
N GLN A 58 -16.88 10.38 -5.95
CA GLN A 58 -15.98 10.18 -7.08
C GLN A 58 -15.49 8.72 -7.12
N PRO A 59 -15.63 8.02 -8.25
CA PRO A 59 -15.02 6.71 -8.43
C PRO A 59 -13.50 6.86 -8.55
N VAL A 60 -12.77 6.05 -7.80
CA VAL A 60 -11.30 6.06 -7.74
C VAL A 60 -10.78 4.65 -7.92
N GLU A 61 -9.76 4.49 -8.76
CA GLU A 61 -8.93 3.29 -8.79
C GLU A 61 -7.64 3.58 -8.02
N ALA A 62 -7.32 2.70 -7.07
CA ALA A 62 -6.23 2.86 -6.15
C ALA A 62 -5.30 1.65 -6.24
N VAL A 63 -3.99 1.90 -6.29
CA VAL A 63 -2.95 0.89 -6.06
C VAL A 63 -2.25 1.19 -4.75
N ILE A 64 -2.31 0.23 -3.84
CA ILE A 64 -1.78 0.34 -2.48
C ILE A 64 -0.49 -0.47 -2.40
N VAL A 65 0.57 0.16 -1.92
CA VAL A 65 1.86 -0.52 -1.64
C VAL A 65 1.86 -1.04 -0.20
N LEU A 66 1.67 -2.34 -0.01
CA LEU A 66 1.63 -2.98 1.31
C LEU A 66 3.03 -3.31 1.85
N SER A 67 4.00 -3.57 0.97
CA SER A 67 5.39 -3.80 1.36
C SER A 67 6.32 -3.44 0.21
N ARG A 68 7.48 -2.88 0.54
CA ARG A 68 8.51 -2.53 -0.46
C ARG A 68 9.51 -3.67 -0.68
N PHE A 69 9.65 -4.59 0.27
CA PHE A 69 10.59 -5.70 0.16
C PHE A 69 10.10 -6.96 0.92
N PRO A 70 9.71 -8.03 0.21
CA PRO A 70 9.43 -8.07 -1.24
C PRO A 70 8.30 -7.11 -1.60
N MET A 71 8.32 -6.55 -2.81
CA MET A 71 7.27 -5.64 -3.28
C MET A 71 5.91 -6.34 -3.28
N ARG A 72 4.95 -5.77 -2.56
CA ARG A 72 3.56 -6.24 -2.50
C ARG A 72 2.61 -5.08 -2.77
N LEU A 73 1.77 -5.26 -3.79
CA LEU A 73 0.78 -4.28 -4.24
C LEU A 73 -0.61 -4.87 -4.13
N SER A 74 -1.62 -4.03 -3.87
CA SER A 74 -3.03 -4.40 -3.93
C SER A 74 -3.83 -3.33 -4.65
N GLY A 75 -4.57 -3.74 -5.67
CA GLY A 75 -5.43 -2.87 -6.46
C GLY A 75 -6.89 -2.93 -6.00
N ALA A 76 -7.54 -1.77 -5.89
CA ALA A 76 -8.95 -1.66 -5.54
C ALA A 76 -9.63 -0.51 -6.29
N MET A 77 -10.90 -0.70 -6.63
CA MET A 77 -11.79 0.39 -7.06
C MET A 77 -12.71 0.76 -5.91
N GLY A 78 -12.95 2.05 -5.72
CA GLY A 78 -13.76 2.56 -4.64
C GLY A 78 -14.45 3.88 -4.95
N ARG A 79 -15.13 4.42 -3.94
CA ARG A 79 -15.71 5.77 -3.97
C ARG A 79 -15.31 6.57 -2.75
N ILE A 80 -15.12 7.87 -2.95
CA ILE A 80 -14.88 8.81 -1.86
C ILE A 80 -16.19 9.01 -1.10
N ILE A 81 -16.30 8.46 0.11
CA ILE A 81 -17.54 8.53 0.90
C ILE A 81 -17.52 9.66 1.92
N ARG A 82 -16.33 10.17 2.27
CA ARG A 82 -16.15 11.20 3.29
C ARG A 82 -14.86 11.98 3.07
N CYS A 83 -14.87 13.24 3.47
CA CYS A 83 -13.69 14.07 3.63
C CYS A 83 -13.78 14.76 4.99
N ASP A 84 -12.82 14.50 5.86
CA ASP A 84 -12.67 15.11 7.18
C ASP A 84 -11.47 16.07 7.14
N GLU A 85 -11.53 17.19 7.85
CA GLU A 85 -10.35 18.07 8.04
C GLU A 85 -9.74 17.79 9.42
N VAL A 86 -8.46 17.41 9.45
CA VAL A 86 -7.72 17.11 10.68
C VAL A 86 -6.44 17.91 10.66
N ASP A 87 -6.26 18.80 11.63
CA ASP A 87 -5.08 19.68 11.76
C ASP A 87 -4.74 20.46 10.47
N GLY A 88 -5.77 20.91 9.74
CA GLY A 88 -5.63 21.63 8.47
C GLY A 88 -5.30 20.75 7.26
N THR A 89 -5.35 19.43 7.41
CA THR A 89 -5.13 18.46 6.33
C THR A 89 -6.44 17.73 6.01
N ALA A 90 -6.79 17.66 4.72
CA ALA A 90 -7.93 16.90 4.24
C ALA A 90 -7.64 15.39 4.26
N ILE A 91 -8.46 14.65 5.01
CA ILE A 91 -8.42 13.19 5.13
C ILE A 91 -9.65 12.61 4.43
N TYR A 92 -9.41 11.90 3.33
CA TYR A 92 -10.44 11.24 2.55
C TYR A 92 -10.66 9.82 3.03
N ALA A 93 -11.91 9.34 2.97
CA ALA A 93 -12.26 7.94 3.15
C ALA A 93 -12.70 7.36 1.80
N LEU A 94 -11.95 6.38 1.30
CA LEU A 94 -12.27 5.59 0.13
C LEU A 94 -12.83 4.24 0.57
N ASP A 95 -14.08 3.96 0.20
CA ASP A 95 -14.71 2.66 0.43
C ASP A 95 -14.53 1.76 -0.81
N PHE A 96 -14.08 0.53 -0.61
CA PHE A 96 -13.79 -0.40 -1.70
C PHE A 96 -15.10 -0.96 -2.27
N THR A 97 -15.43 -0.53 -3.49
CA THR A 97 -16.58 -1.04 -4.24
C THR A 97 -16.25 -2.34 -4.98
N ARG A 98 -14.99 -2.52 -5.40
CA ARG A 98 -14.52 -3.73 -6.06
C ARG A 98 -13.06 -3.97 -5.77
N ILE A 99 -12.77 -5.13 -5.21
CA ILE A 99 -11.42 -5.61 -4.93
C ILE A 99 -11.35 -7.09 -5.29
N ARG A 100 -10.21 -7.57 -5.80
CA ARG A 100 -10.03 -9.01 -6.06
C ARG A 100 -9.78 -9.72 -4.73
N GLU A 101 -10.26 -10.94 -4.59
CA GLU A 101 -10.12 -11.72 -3.35
C GLU A 101 -8.67 -11.81 -2.86
N ARG A 102 -7.71 -12.08 -3.77
CA ARG A 102 -6.27 -12.10 -3.46
C ARG A 102 -5.73 -10.77 -2.91
N ASP A 103 -6.26 -9.66 -3.40
CA ASP A 103 -5.81 -8.30 -3.05
C ASP A 103 -6.42 -7.93 -1.69
N LEU A 104 -7.69 -8.29 -1.47
CA LEU A 104 -8.35 -8.18 -0.16
C LEU A 104 -7.63 -9.02 0.90
N GLU A 105 -7.30 -10.27 0.60
CA GLU A 105 -6.56 -11.14 1.52
C GLU A 105 -5.19 -10.53 1.87
N SER A 106 -4.49 -9.98 0.88
CA SER A 106 -3.20 -9.32 1.09
C SER A 106 -3.31 -8.12 2.02
N ILE A 107 -4.33 -7.27 1.85
CA ILE A 107 -4.62 -6.14 2.74
C ILE A 107 -4.92 -6.64 4.16
N VAL A 108 -5.78 -7.64 4.29
CA VAL A 108 -6.16 -8.21 5.60
C VAL A 108 -4.95 -8.76 6.33
N GLN A 109 -4.11 -9.55 5.65
CA GLN A 109 -2.87 -10.08 6.22
C GLN A 109 -1.91 -8.96 6.63
N PHE A 110 -1.78 -7.90 5.82
CA PHE A 110 -0.97 -6.73 6.15
C PHE A 110 -1.46 -6.03 7.43
N VAL A 111 -2.76 -5.75 7.53
CA VAL A 111 -3.36 -5.11 8.72
C VAL A 111 -3.11 -5.94 9.97
N PHE A 112 -3.33 -7.26 9.90
CA PHE A 112 -3.05 -8.14 11.03
C PHE A 112 -1.58 -8.16 11.42
N GLN A 113 -0.66 -8.14 10.44
CA GLN A 113 0.77 -8.11 10.72
C GLN A 113 1.18 -6.79 11.39
N SER A 114 0.71 -5.65 10.87
CA SER A 114 0.98 -4.32 11.45
C SER A 114 0.49 -4.22 12.89
N GLN A 115 -0.76 -4.65 13.16
CA GLN A 115 -1.31 -4.66 14.51
C GLN A 115 -0.51 -5.56 15.47
N ARG A 116 -0.04 -6.71 14.99
CA ARG A 116 0.81 -7.60 15.79
C ARG A 116 2.15 -6.98 16.13
N ASP A 117 2.74 -6.23 15.20
CA ASP A 117 4.03 -5.58 15.41
C ASP A 117 3.92 -4.41 16.41
N ASP A 118 2.84 -3.63 16.35
CA ASP A 118 2.54 -2.58 17.35
C ASP A 118 2.38 -3.15 18.76
N LEU A 119 1.72 -4.30 18.89
CA LEU A 119 1.56 -5.00 20.17
C LEU A 119 2.90 -5.56 20.71
N ARG A 120 3.85 -5.87 19.83
CA ARG A 120 5.19 -6.31 20.24
C ARG A 120 6.07 -5.13 20.66
N GLY A 121 5.94 -3.98 19.99
CA GLY A 121 6.61 -2.73 20.36
C GLY A 121 6.21 -2.25 21.76
N LYS A 122 4.91 -2.30 22.08
CA LYS A 122 4.38 -1.90 23.41
C LYS A 122 4.81 -2.77 24.59
N LYS A 123 5.42 -3.93 24.37
CA LYS A 123 5.89 -4.81 25.47
C LYS A 123 7.27 -4.43 26.02
N TRP A 124 7.95 -3.45 25.42
CA TRP A 124 9.31 -3.05 25.80
C TRP A 124 9.44 -1.57 26.21
N ASP A 125 8.33 -0.86 26.35
CA ASP A 125 8.21 0.42 27.08
C ASP A 125 7.57 0.17 28.45
#